data_AF-A0A3C1FCW4-F1
#
_entry.id   AF-A0A3C1FCW4-F1
#
_cell.length_a   1.000
_cell.length_b   1.000
_cell.length_c   1.000
_cell.angle_alpha   90.00
_cell.angle_beta   90.00
_cell.angle_gamma   90.00
#
_symmetry.space_group_name_H-M   'P 1'
#
loop_
_entity.id
_entity.type
_entity.pdbx_description
1 polymer ?
#
loop_
_entity_poly.entity_id
_entity_poly.type
_entity_poly.pdbx_seq_one_letter_code
_entity_poly.pdbx_strand_id
1 'polypeptide(L)' 'MAQTATLHTNHGDIVITLYPDQAPKTVANFVGLATGTQEYHDPRTGQATTGQFYDGLTFHRVIDGFMAQGGDPTGTG' A
#
# COMPACT_ATOMS: atom_id res chain seq x y z
N MET A 1 16.91 4.55 -10.33
CA MET A 1 16.98 5.63 -9.30
C MET A 1 16.10 5.20 -8.14
N ALA A 2 16.58 5.33 -6.89
CA ALA A 2 15.77 4.98 -5.73
C ALA A 2 14.58 5.94 -5.62
N GLN A 3 13.38 5.39 -5.43
CA GLN A 3 12.15 6.14 -5.21
C GLN A 3 11.78 6.05 -3.73
N THR A 4 11.12 7.06 -3.19
CA THR A 4 10.68 7.05 -1.79
C THR A 4 9.16 7.15 -1.72
N ALA A 5 8.55 6.40 -0.80
CA ALA A 5 7.16 6.53 -0.42
C ALA A 5 7.08 6.87 1.08
N THR A 6 6.24 7.84 1.43
CA THR A 6 5.96 8.18 2.82
C THR A 6 4.55 7.74 3.16
N LEU A 7 4.41 6.89 4.18
CA LEU A 7 3.13 6.47 4.72
C LEU A 7 2.80 7.41 5.88
N HIS A 8 1.79 8.25 5.68
CA HIS A 8 1.26 9.12 6.73
C HIS A 8 0.28 8.32 7.58
N THR A 9 0.66 8.03 8.83
CA THR A 9 -0.19 7.29 9.76
C THR A 9 -0.56 8.14 10.97
N ASN A 10 -1.58 7.73 11.71
CA ASN A 10 -1.93 8.35 12.99
C ASN A 10 -0.87 8.12 14.09
N HIS A 11 0.15 7.29 13.83
CA HIS A 11 1.30 7.04 14.71
C HIS A 11 2.60 7.70 14.19
N GLY A 12 2.51 8.54 13.16
CA GLY A 12 3.64 9.24 12.55
C GLY A 12 3.96 8.75 11.14
N ASP A 13 4.95 9.40 10.54
CA ASP A 13 5.37 9.11 9.17
C ASP A 13 6.34 7.94 9.11
N ILE A 14 6.12 7.04 8.14
CA ILE A 14 7.03 5.93 7.83
C ILE A 14 7.57 6.16 6.42
N VAL A 15 8.88 6.39 6.30
CA VAL A 15 9.55 6.63 5.02
C VAL A 15 10.16 5.33 4.52
N ILE A 16 9.75 4.90 3.32
CA ILE A 16 10.16 3.64 2.70
C ILE A 16 10.91 3.92 1.40
N THR A 17 12.12 3.37 1.26
CA THR A 17 12.86 3.36 0.00
C THR A 17 12.42 2.19 -0.87
N LEU A 18 12.04 2.48 -2.12
CA LEU A 18 11.63 1.53 -3.13
C LEU A 18 12.76 1.29 -4.14
N TYR A 19 12.90 0.03 -4.55
CA TYR A 19 13.95 -0.44 -5.48
C TYR A 19 13.34 -0.92 -6.80
N PRO A 20 12.91 -0.01 -7.70
CA PRO A 20 12.28 -0.39 -8.97
C PRO A 20 13.20 -1.21 -9.86
N ASP A 21 14.52 -1.02 -9.75
CA ASP A 21 15.51 -1.76 -10.53
C ASP A 21 15.59 -3.24 -10.11
N GLN A 22 15.20 -3.58 -8.87
CA GLN A 22 15.20 -4.96 -8.35
C GLN A 22 13.83 -5.63 -8.45
N ALA A 23 12.75 -4.87 -8.22
CA ALA A 23 11.39 -5.39 -8.20
C ALA A 23 10.43 -4.50 -9.01
N PRO A 24 10.63 -4.37 -10.34
CA PRO A 24 9.98 -3.35 -11.15
C PRO A 24 8.45 -3.47 -11.13
N LYS A 25 7.92 -4.69 -11.27
CA LYS A 25 6.46 -4.91 -11.27
C LYS A 25 5.83 -4.60 -9.91
N THR A 26 6.47 -5.03 -8.83
CA THR A 26 5.97 -4.81 -7.47
C THR A 26 5.97 -3.34 -7.10
N VAL A 27 7.07 -2.63 -7.41
CA VAL A 27 7.17 -1.19 -7.17
C VAL A 27 6.16 -0.42 -8.03
N ALA A 28 6.04 -0.75 -9.32
CA ALA A 28 5.06 -0.11 -10.20
C ALA A 28 3.62 -0.31 -9.69
N ASN A 29 3.27 -1.52 -9.27
CA ASN A 29 1.95 -1.80 -8.69
C ASN A 29 1.71 -1.01 -7.40
N PHE A 30 2.67 -1.03 -6.47
CA PHE A 30 2.56 -0.30 -5.20
C PHE A 30 2.38 1.20 -5.43
N VAL A 31 3.22 1.81 -6.27
CA VAL A 31 3.15 3.23 -6.60
C VAL A 31 1.84 3.56 -7.30
N GLY A 32 1.43 2.77 -8.30
CA GLY A 32 0.20 3.01 -9.04
C GLY A 32 -1.05 2.94 -8.18
N LEU A 33 -1.12 1.98 -7.24
CA LEU A 33 -2.19 1.90 -6.25
C LEU A 33 -2.16 3.08 -5.28
N ALA A 34 -0.97 3.48 -4.80
CA ALA A 34 -0.81 4.61 -3.89
C ALA A 34 -1.23 5.95 -4.53
N THR A 35 -0.82 6.20 -5.77
CA THR A 35 -1.14 7.45 -6.49
C THR A 35 -2.50 7.40 -7.21
N GLY A 36 -3.18 6.27 -7.17
CA GLY A 36 -4.48 6.06 -7.81
C GLY A 36 -4.48 6.01 -9.34
N THR A 37 -3.32 5.80 -9.96
CA THR A 37 -3.17 5.67 -11.41
C THR A 37 -3.38 4.23 -11.90
N GLN A 38 -3.36 3.25 -11.00
CA GLN A 38 -3.62 1.84 -11.28
C GLN A 38 -5.09 1.52 -11.06
N GLU A 39 -5.74 0.92 -12.06
CA GLU A 39 -7.05 0.30 -11.89
C GLU A 39 -6.95 -0.95 -11.00
N TYR A 40 -7.91 -1.11 -10.09
CA TYR A 40 -8.04 -2.27 -9.23
C TYR A 40 -9.51 -2.66 -9.08
N HIS A 41 -9.75 -3.91 -8.70
CA HIS A 41 -11.08 -4.35 -8.28
C HIS A 41 -11.24 -4.09 -6.79
N ASP A 42 -12.21 -3.27 -6.41
CA ASP A 42 -12.49 -2.98 -5.00
C ASP A 42 -12.85 -4.28 -4.26
N PRO A 43 -12.06 -4.72 -3.27
CA PRO A 43 -12.33 -5.97 -2.54
C PRO A 43 -13.68 -6.00 -1.81
N ARG A 44 -14.29 -4.83 -1.57
CA ARG A 44 -15.60 -4.72 -0.88
C ARG A 44 -16.78 -4.88 -1.84
N THR A 45 -16.62 -4.51 -3.11
CA THR A 45 -17.71 -4.46 -4.10
C THR A 45 -17.48 -5.34 -5.33
N GLY A 46 -16.25 -5.78 -5.56
CA GLY A 46 -15.79 -6.53 -6.73
C GLY A 46 -15.67 -5.71 -8.03
N GLN A 47 -16.06 -4.43 -8.00
CA GLN A 47 -16.10 -3.59 -9.19
C GLN A 47 -14.73 -3.01 -9.52
N ALA A 48 -14.43 -2.87 -10.81
CA ALA A 48 -13.25 -2.15 -11.27
C ALA A 48 -13.39 -0.65 -10.92
N THR A 49 -12.33 -0.08 -10.35
CA THR A 49 -12.28 1.32 -9.92
C THR A 49 -10.85 1.85 -9.97
N THR A 50 -10.69 3.17 -9.79
CA THR A 50 -9.41 3.89 -9.70
C THR A 50 -9.43 4.86 -8.52
N GLY A 51 -8.27 5.37 -8.11
CA GLY A 51 -8.13 6.28 -6.96
C GLY A 51 -7.12 5.78 -5.93
N GLN A 52 -6.78 6.62 -4.95
CA GLN A 52 -5.75 6.33 -3.93
C GLN A 52 -6.18 5.14 -3.07
N PHE A 53 -5.55 3.98 -3.29
CA PHE A 53 -6.01 2.70 -2.75
C PHE A 53 -5.74 2.55 -1.25
N TYR A 54 -4.61 3.07 -0.76
CA TYR A 54 -4.16 2.82 0.62
C TYR A 54 -4.72 3.80 1.66
N ASP A 55 -5.40 4.86 1.23
CA ASP A 55 -5.91 5.90 2.13
C ASP A 55 -6.97 5.33 3.08
N GLY A 56 -6.80 5.60 4.38
CA GLY A 56 -7.70 5.14 5.42
C GLY A 56 -7.60 3.64 5.75
N LEU A 57 -6.67 2.89 5.14
CA LEU A 57 -6.44 1.50 5.48
C LEU A 57 -5.65 1.35 6.79
N THR A 58 -5.88 0.25 7.49
CA THR A 58 -5.24 -0.04 8.78
C THR A 58 -4.13 -1.08 8.64
N PHE A 59 -3.16 -1.04 9.56
CA PHE A 59 -2.33 -2.20 9.86
C PHE A 59 -3.14 -3.19 10.70
N HIS A 60 -3.85 -4.11 10.04
CA HIS A 60 -4.79 -5.03 10.68
C HIS A 60 -4.11 -6.20 11.42
N ARG A 61 -2.82 -6.44 11.16
CA ARG A 61 -2.06 -7.51 11.84
C ARG A 61 -0.69 -7.01 12.29
N VAL A 62 -0.49 -6.94 13.60
CA VAL A 62 0.78 -6.51 14.23
C VAL A 62 1.23 -7.61 15.19
N ILE A 63 2.44 -8.13 14.97
CA ILE A 63 3.06 -9.14 15.82
C ILE A 63 4.38 -8.57 16.34
N ASP A 64 4.45 -8.40 17.66
CA ASP A 64 5.62 -7.84 18.33
C ASP A 64 6.89 -8.68 18.06
N GLY A 65 8.00 -7.99 17.85
CA GLY A 65 9.28 -8.61 17.46
C GLY A 65 9.30 -9.25 16.07
N PHE A 66 8.24 -9.11 15.27
CA PHE A 66 8.17 -9.73 13.94
C PHE A 66 7.79 -8.74 12.82
N MET A 67 6.53 -8.33 12.74
CA MET A 67 6.06 -7.52 11.60
C MET A 67 4.74 -6.78 11.87
N ALA A 68 4.49 -5.75 11.06
CA ALA A 68 3.19 -5.10 10.90
C ALA A 68 2.73 -5.21 9.44
N GLN A 69 1.52 -5.73 9.23
CA GLN A 69 0.89 -5.97 7.94
C GLN A 69 -0.36 -5.11 7.81
N GLY A 70 -0.49 -4.45 6.65
CA GLY A 70 -1.62 -3.62 6.26
C GLY A 70 -1.92 -3.77 4.77
N GLY A 71 -2.58 -2.78 4.17
CA GLY A 71 -2.86 -2.78 2.72
C GLY A 71 -4.05 -3.62 2.27
N ASP A 72 -4.89 -4.07 3.21
CA ASP A 72 -6.14 -4.77 2.92
C ASP A 72 -7.36 -3.85 3.17
N PRO A 73 -8.16 -3.51 2.15
CA PRO A 73 -9.40 -2.75 2.28
C PRO A 73 -10.46 -3.40 3.18
N THR A 74 -10.48 -4.73 3.33
CA THR A 74 -11.42 -5.41 4.24
C THR A 74 -10.86 -5.58 5.64
N GLY A 75 -9.55 -5.40 5.83
CA GLY A 75 -8.86 -5.54 7.12
C GLY A 75 -8.92 -6.95 7.69
N THR A 76 -9.10 -7.96 6.84
CA THR A 76 -9.34 -9.36 7.23
C THR A 76 -8.08 -10.22 7.18
N GLY A 77 -7.03 -9.77 6.48
CA GLY A 77 -5.68 -10.33 6.57
C GLY A 77 -5.58 -11.82 6.30
#